data_AF-A0A5K0XBM6-F1
#
_entry.id   AF-A0A5K0XBM6-F1
#
_cell.length_a   1.000
_cell.length_b   1.000
_cell.length_c   1.000
_cell.angle_alpha   90.00
_cell.angle_beta   90.00
_cell.angle_gamma   90.00
#
_symmetry.space_group_name_H-M   'P 1'
#
loop_
_entity.id
_entity.type
_entity.pdbx_description
1 polymer ?
#
loop_
_entity_poly.entity_id
_entity_poly.type
_entity_poly.pdbx_seq_one_letter_code
_entity_poly.pdbx_strand_id
1 'polypeptide(L)'
;MANRTDPSAKSIHGTNPQNLVEKILRSKIYQNTYWKEQCFGLTAETLVDKAMELDHFGGTYGGNRKATPFMCLVMKMLQIQPEKEIVVEFIKNEDY
;
A
#
# COMPACT_ATOMS: atom_id res chain seq x y z
N MET A 1 7.36 9.06 13.42
CA MET A 1 6.00 9.12 12.83
C MET A 1 5.75 7.80 12.12
N ALA A 2 4.65 7.10 12.43
CA ALA A 2 4.43 5.72 11.98
C ALA A 2 4.23 5.55 10.46
N ASN A 3 3.85 6.61 9.75
CA ASN A 3 3.59 6.58 8.30
C ASN A 3 4.78 7.09 7.45
N ARG A 4 5.97 7.22 8.04
CA ARG A 4 7.18 7.55 7.27
C ARG A 4 7.55 6.36 6.39
N THR A 5 8.08 6.63 5.20
CA THR A 5 8.69 5.60 4.35
C THR A 5 9.82 4.92 5.11
N ASP A 6 10.00 3.63 4.86
CA ASP A 6 11.10 2.88 5.44
C ASP A 6 12.43 3.59 5.16
N PRO A 7 13.33 3.75 6.16
CA PRO A 7 14.62 4.41 5.97
C PRO A 7 15.52 3.76 4.91
N SER A 8 15.35 2.46 4.66
CA SER A 8 16.09 1.71 3.65
C SER A 8 15.55 1.90 2.23
N ALA A 9 14.33 2.45 2.09
CA ALA A 9 13.70 2.67 0.81
C ALA A 9 14.45 3.72 -0.01
N LYS A 10 14.75 3.37 -1.26
CA LYS A 10 15.35 4.26 -2.25
C LYS A 10 14.31 5.18 -2.85
N SER A 11 14.75 6.32 -3.37
CA SER A 11 13.88 7.20 -4.16
C SER A 11 13.43 6.50 -5.45
N ILE A 12 12.19 6.76 -5.85
CA ILE A 12 11.59 6.24 -7.08
C ILE A 12 11.07 7.44 -7.87
N HIS A 13 11.38 7.49 -9.16
CA HIS A 13 11.10 8.65 -10.02
C HIS A 13 11.57 10.00 -9.42
N GLY A 14 12.75 9.99 -8.77
CA GLY A 14 13.35 11.20 -8.19
C GLY A 14 12.65 11.74 -6.93
N THR A 15 11.71 11.00 -6.34
CA THR A 15 10.97 11.42 -5.16
C THR A 15 10.84 10.29 -4.13
N ASN A 16 10.29 10.60 -2.96
CA ASN A 16 9.88 9.59 -2.00
C ASN A 16 8.81 8.69 -2.67
N PRO A 17 8.91 7.36 -2.63
CA PRO A 17 7.94 6.47 -3.30
C PRO A 17 6.48 6.72 -2.91
N GLN A 18 6.23 7.11 -1.65
CA GLN A 18 4.89 7.49 -1.19
C GLN A 18 4.34 8.71 -1.95
N ASN A 19 5.22 9.59 -2.47
CA ASN A 19 4.80 10.77 -3.24
C ASN A 19 4.22 10.48 -4.63
N LEU A 20 4.29 9.23 -5.10
CA LEU A 20 3.57 8.81 -6.31
C LEU A 20 2.05 8.85 -6.11
N VAL A 21 1.58 8.84 -4.86
CA VAL A 21 0.18 9.03 -4.49
C VAL A 21 -0.05 10.46 -4.02
N GLU A 22 -1.08 11.13 -4.54
CA GLU A 22 -1.39 12.53 -4.19
C GLU A 22 -1.52 12.76 -2.67
N LYS A 23 -1.03 13.92 -2.20
CA LYS A 23 -1.01 14.26 -0.76
C LYS A 23 -2.37 14.09 -0.08
N ILE A 24 -3.45 14.55 -0.74
CA ILE A 24 -4.82 14.46 -0.20
C ILE A 24 -5.24 12.99 -0.04
N LEU A 25 -4.95 12.16 -1.05
CA LEU A 25 -5.25 10.74 -1.02
C LEU A 25 -4.46 10.02 0.08
N ARG A 26 -3.17 10.32 0.26
CA ARG A 26 -2.38 9.77 1.39
C ARG A 26 -3.01 10.09 2.74
N SER A 27 -3.47 11.33 2.94
CA SER A 27 -4.16 11.71 4.18
C SER A 27 -5.44 10.89 4.38
N LYS A 28 -6.22 10.62 3.32
CA LYS A 28 -7.40 9.76 3.39
C LYS A 28 -7.05 8.31 3.71
N ILE A 29 -5.97 7.78 3.13
CA ILE A 29 -5.47 6.43 3.40
C ILE A 29 -5.05 6.32 4.87
N TYR A 30 -4.22 7.22 5.39
CA TYR A 30 -3.76 7.15 6.78
C TYR A 30 -4.88 7.31 7.82
N GLN A 31 -5.99 7.95 7.45
CA GLN A 31 -7.16 8.08 8.31
C GLN A 31 -8.10 6.87 8.23
N ASN A 32 -7.99 6.05 7.18
CA ASN A 32 -8.83 4.87 6.94
C ASN A 32 -8.66 3.83 8.06
N THR A 33 -9.76 3.22 8.48
CA THR A 33 -9.79 2.14 9.46
C THR A 33 -8.94 0.94 9.01
N TYR A 34 -9.06 0.52 7.75
CA TYR A 34 -8.27 -0.56 7.19
C TYR A 34 -6.76 -0.29 7.29
N TRP A 35 -6.32 0.95 7.01
CA TRP A 35 -4.91 1.30 7.16
C TRP A 35 -4.43 1.17 8.62
N LYS A 36 -5.23 1.64 9.57
CA LYS A 36 -4.87 1.64 10.99
C LYS A 36 -4.88 0.26 11.61
N GLU A 37 -5.79 -0.60 11.18
CA GLU A 37 -5.99 -1.93 11.76
C GLU A 37 -5.24 -3.02 11.01
N GLN A 38 -5.31 -3.00 9.68
CA GLN A 38 -4.78 -4.07 8.82
C GLN A 38 -3.41 -3.73 8.23
N CYS A 39 -3.08 -2.45 8.05
CA CYS A 39 -1.77 -2.03 7.51
C CYS A 39 -0.76 -1.63 8.59
N PHE A 40 -1.08 -1.76 9.87
CA PHE A 40 -0.12 -1.49 10.94
C PHE A 40 0.91 -2.62 11.05
N GLY A 41 2.19 -2.30 10.98
CA GLY A 41 3.27 -3.29 11.13
C GLY A 41 3.42 -4.29 9.98
N LEU A 42 2.66 -4.16 8.88
CA LEU A 42 2.81 -5.04 7.71
C LEU A 42 4.23 -5.01 7.14
N THR A 43 4.76 -6.21 6.90
CA THR A 43 6.02 -6.46 6.21
C THR A 43 5.77 -6.87 4.76
N ALA A 44 6.83 -6.99 3.96
CA ALA A 44 6.71 -7.47 2.59
C ALA A 44 6.11 -8.89 2.52
N GLU A 45 6.48 -9.75 3.47
CA GLU A 45 6.02 -11.14 3.56
C GLU A 45 4.55 -11.23 3.96
N THR A 46 4.13 -10.51 5.00
CA THR A 46 2.74 -10.54 5.53
C THR A 46 1.74 -9.73 4.70
N LEU A 47 2.23 -8.96 3.71
CA LEU A 47 1.35 -8.21 2.82
C LEU A 47 0.53 -9.13 1.91
N VAL A 48 1.08 -10.29 1.53
CA VAL A 48 0.40 -11.26 0.66
C VAL A 48 -0.90 -11.77 1.28
N ASP A 49 -0.90 -12.01 2.60
CA ASP A 49 -2.08 -12.48 3.34
C ASP A 49 -3.24 -11.50 3.19
N LYS A 50 -2.94 -10.20 3.26
CA LYS A 50 -3.93 -9.14 3.08
C LYS A 50 -4.32 -8.91 1.63
N ALA A 51 -3.41 -9.17 0.70
CA ALA A 51 -3.70 -9.08 -0.73
C ALA A 51 -4.68 -10.19 -1.17
N MET A 52 -4.53 -11.42 -0.64
CA MET A 52 -5.43 -12.54 -0.94
C MET A 52 -6.86 -12.33 -0.39
N GLU A 53 -7.02 -11.52 0.66
CA GLU A 53 -8.33 -11.14 1.20
C GLU A 53 -9.07 -10.09 0.34
N LEU A 54 -8.44 -9.54 -0.70
CA LEU A 54 -9.07 -8.53 -1.56
C LEU A 54 -10.11 -9.17 -2.49
N ASP A 55 -11.29 -8.56 -2.53
CA ASP A 55 -12.42 -8.96 -3.39
C ASP A 55 -12.61 -8.04 -4.61
N HIS A 56 -11.92 -6.90 -4.63
CA HIS A 56 -12.04 -5.89 -5.68
C HIS A 56 -10.80 -5.00 -5.79
N PHE A 57 -10.66 -4.37 -6.96
CA PHE A 57 -9.64 -3.35 -7.22
C PHE A 57 -10.29 -1.97 -7.36
N GLY A 58 -9.58 -0.92 -6.94
CA GLY A 58 -10.05 0.46 -7.12
C GLY A 58 -9.25 1.47 -6.31
N GLY A 59 -9.43 2.76 -6.59
CA GLY A 59 -8.75 3.85 -5.87
C GLY A 59 -9.55 4.34 -4.66
N THR A 60 -10.57 5.17 -4.94
CA THR A 60 -11.45 5.72 -3.90
C THR A 60 -12.91 5.59 -4.29
N TYR A 61 -13.81 5.62 -3.30
CA TYR A 61 -15.24 5.51 -3.51
C TYR A 61 -16.06 6.42 -2.57
N GLY A 62 -17.31 6.66 -2.96
CA GLY A 62 -18.27 7.49 -2.22
C GLY A 62 -17.94 8.99 -2.19
N GLY A 63 -18.89 9.80 -1.73
CA GLY A 63 -18.74 11.27 -1.70
C GLY A 63 -17.56 11.78 -0.86
N ASN A 64 -17.17 11.02 0.18
CA ASN A 64 -16.04 11.36 1.05
C ASN A 64 -14.67 10.90 0.53
N ARG A 65 -14.61 10.31 -0.67
CA ARG A 65 -13.40 9.71 -1.29
C ARG A 65 -12.65 8.78 -0.33
N LYS A 66 -13.37 7.78 0.20
CA LYS A 66 -12.77 6.76 1.06
C LYS A 66 -11.83 5.90 0.21
N ALA A 67 -10.61 5.64 0.69
CA ALA A 67 -9.69 4.74 0.01
C ALA A 67 -10.18 3.29 0.13
N THR A 68 -10.02 2.51 -0.93
CA THR A 68 -10.27 1.06 -0.91
C THR A 68 -9.16 0.33 -0.12
N PRO A 69 -9.41 -0.89 0.36
CA PRO A 69 -8.37 -1.79 0.87
C PRO A 69 -7.21 -1.97 -0.11
N PHE A 70 -7.49 -2.21 -1.39
CA PHE A 70 -6.47 -2.31 -2.44
C PHE A 70 -5.56 -1.07 -2.47
N MET A 71 -6.13 0.14 -2.46
CA MET A 71 -5.34 1.38 -2.46
C MET A 71 -4.53 1.55 -1.16
N CYS A 72 -5.02 1.05 -0.03
CA CYS A 72 -4.26 1.03 1.23
C CYS A 72 -3.04 0.10 1.12
N LEU A 73 -3.20 -1.10 0.55
CA LEU A 73 -2.09 -2.04 0.37
C LEU A 73 -1.06 -1.55 -0.65
N VAL A 74 -1.49 -0.94 -1.77
CA VAL A 74 -0.57 -0.28 -2.72
C VAL A 74 0.25 0.80 -2.01
N MET A 75 -0.40 1.62 -1.18
CA MET A 75 0.30 2.64 -0.38
C MET A 75 1.29 2.02 0.61
N LYS A 76 0.95 0.86 1.20
CA LYS A 76 1.83 0.13 2.09
C LYS A 76 3.05 -0.41 1.34
N MET A 77 2.88 -0.98 0.15
CA MET A 77 4.00 -1.42 -0.70
C MET A 77 4.95 -0.26 -1.04
N LEU A 78 4.41 0.93 -1.36
CA LEU A 78 5.23 2.12 -1.57
C LEU A 78 5.95 2.59 -0.30
N GLN A 79 5.35 2.38 0.87
CA GLN A 79 5.97 2.74 2.15
C GLN A 79 7.15 1.84 2.50
N ILE A 80 7.02 0.52 2.31
CA ILE A 80 8.03 -0.48 2.72
C ILE A 80 9.00 -0.88 1.61
N GLN A 81 8.68 -0.57 0.35
CA GLN A 81 9.48 -0.89 -0.85
C GLN A 81 10.02 -2.34 -0.84
N PRO A 82 9.13 -3.34 -1.01
CA PRO A 82 9.55 -4.74 -1.03
C PRO A 82 10.57 -5.01 -2.13
N GLU A 83 11.37 -6.07 -1.96
CA GLU A 83 12.34 -6.49 -2.96
C GLU A 83 11.64 -6.86 -4.27
N LYS A 84 12.34 -6.65 -5.40
CA LYS A 84 11.79 -6.88 -6.73
C LYS A 84 11.31 -8.31 -6.92
N GLU A 85 12.02 -9.27 -6.34
CA GLU A 85 11.70 -10.70 -6.41
C GLU A 85 10.32 -10.98 -5.80
N ILE A 86 10.02 -10.40 -4.62
CA ILE A 86 8.70 -10.52 -3.98
C ILE A 86 7.60 -9.98 -4.89
N VAL A 87 7.81 -8.82 -5.51
CA VAL A 87 6.81 -8.23 -6.44
C VAL A 87 6.61 -9.10 -7.69
N VAL A 88 7.69 -9.69 -8.20
CA VAL A 88 7.60 -10.60 -9.35
C VAL A 88 6.83 -11.87 -8.98
N GLU A 89 7.03 -12.41 -7.78
CA GLU A 89 6.28 -13.57 -7.31
C GLU A 89 4.78 -13.24 -7.13
N PHE A 90 4.43 -12.04 -6.67
CA PHE A 90 3.02 -11.60 -6.66
C PHE A 90 2.40 -11.53 -8.05
N ILE A 91 3.17 -11.15 -9.08
CA ILE A 91 2.67 -11.05 -10.47
C ILE A 91 2.52 -12.43 -11.12
N LYS A 92 3.39 -13.38 -10.78
CA LYS A 92 3.38 -14.74 -11.33
C LYS A 92 2.38 -15.67 -10.64
N ASN A 93 1.82 -15.26 -9.51
CA ASN A 93 0.82 -16.04 -8.81
C ASN A 93 -0.44 -16.16 -9.70
N GLU A 94 -0.77 -17.38 -10.13
CA GLU A 94 -1.93 -17.65 -10.99
C GLU A 94 -3.20 -17.96 -10.18
N ASP A 95 -3.06 -18.19 -8.87
CA ASP A 95 -4.17 -18.58 -8.00
C ASP A 95 -5.02 -17.38 -7.53
N TYR A 96 -4.45 -16.16 -7.54
CA TYR A 96 -5.06 -14.93 -7.01
C TYR A 96 -4.91 -13.72 -7.95
#